data_AF-A0A353DRJ0-F1
#
_entry.id   AF-A0A353DRJ0-F1
#
_cell.length_a   1.000
_cell.length_b   1.000
_cell.length_c   1.000
_cell.angle_alpha   90.00
_cell.angle_beta   90.00
_cell.angle_gamma   90.00
#
_symmetry.space_group_name_H-M   'P 1'
#
loop_
_entity.id
_entity.type
_entity.pdbx_description
1 polymer ?
#
loop_
_entity_poly.entity_id
_entity_poly.type
_entity_poly.pdbx_seq_one_letter_code
_entity_poly.pdbx_strand_id
1 'polypeptide(L)'
;MEGGSGHLMARFGFLLMVIAAPGFVAEGGLQMGVAEAASLGSIQTAQTLFAAGNAIGAMATALMFIGFLVIGIGILKQKNFHIIIAAVMVIAGIFTTAICVIDYSNQLIVIGYVGFCLANAALGISLLRSSE
;
A
#
# COMPACT_ATOMS: atom_id res chain seq x y z
N MET A 1 14.33 5.68 -14.63
CA MET A 1 14.98 4.39 -14.27
C MET A 1 15.10 3.41 -15.46
N GLU A 2 14.81 3.82 -16.70
CA GLU A 2 14.81 2.89 -17.84
C GLU A 2 16.20 2.26 -18.09
N GLY A 3 16.22 0.95 -18.32
CA GLY A 3 17.43 0.19 -18.69
C GLY A 3 18.37 -0.26 -17.55
N GLY A 4 18.15 0.15 -16.28
CA GLY A 4 19.03 -0.23 -15.16
C GLY A 4 18.61 -1.49 -14.40
N SER A 5 19.52 -2.02 -13.56
CA SER A 5 19.34 -3.28 -12.82
C SER A 5 18.12 -3.32 -11.87
N GLY A 6 17.67 -2.16 -11.38
CA GLY A 6 16.49 -2.01 -10.52
C GLY A 6 15.18 -1.74 -11.27
N HIS A 7 15.23 -1.54 -12.59
CA HIS A 7 14.10 -1.09 -13.41
C HIS A 7 12.91 -2.06 -13.38
N LEU A 8 13.18 -3.36 -13.57
CA LEU A 8 12.15 -4.39 -13.61
C LEU A 8 11.48 -4.57 -12.23
N MET A 9 12.25 -4.45 -11.14
CA MET A 9 11.68 -4.49 -9.79
C MET A 9 10.75 -3.31 -9.54
N ALA A 10 11.18 -2.09 -9.89
CA ALA A 10 10.34 -0.91 -9.74
C ALA A 10 9.04 -1.01 -10.56
N ARG A 11 9.11 -1.49 -11.81
CA ARG A 11 7.92 -1.71 -12.64
C ARG A 11 7.00 -2.80 -12.09
N PHE A 12 7.57 -3.90 -11.60
CA PHE A 12 6.78 -4.97 -11.00
C PHE A 12 6.11 -4.52 -9.71
N GLY A 13 6.83 -3.80 -8.84
CA GLY A 13 6.25 -3.23 -7.62
C GLY A 13 5.14 -2.23 -7.92
N PHE A 14 5.29 -1.39 -8.96
CA PHE A 14 4.21 -0.52 -9.42
C PHE A 14 3.00 -1.31 -9.94
N LEU A 15 3.22 -2.38 -10.73
CA LEU A 15 2.14 -3.25 -11.20
C LEU A 15 1.34 -3.85 -10.03
N LEU A 16 2.02 -4.32 -8.97
CA LEU A 16 1.34 -4.82 -7.77
C LEU A 16 0.45 -3.76 -7.13
N MET A 17 0.92 -2.50 -7.06
CA MET A 17 0.11 -1.40 -6.54
C MET A 17 -1.12 -1.11 -7.41
N VAL A 18 -1.01 -1.20 -8.74
CA VAL A 18 -2.17 -1.03 -9.63
C VAL A 18 -3.17 -2.17 -9.47
N ILE A 19 -2.71 -3.41 -9.32
CA ILE A 19 -3.58 -4.57 -9.08
C ILE A 19 -4.28 -4.48 -7.72
N ALA A 20 -3.68 -3.80 -6.74
CA ALA A 20 -4.29 -3.56 -5.43
C ALA A 20 -5.46 -2.55 -5.48
N ALA A 21 -5.44 -1.60 -6.42
CA ALA A 21 -6.36 -0.47 -6.45
C ALA A 21 -7.86 -0.85 -6.47
N PRO A 22 -8.32 -1.85 -7.24
CA PRO A 22 -9.70 -2.31 -7.20
C PRO A 22 -10.13 -2.85 -5.82
N GLY A 23 -9.19 -3.38 -5.03
CA GLY A 23 -9.46 -3.88 -3.69
C GLY A 23 -9.95 -2.80 -2.74
N PHE A 24 -9.38 -1.59 -2.80
CA PHE A 24 -9.85 -0.45 -2.00
C PHE A 24 -11.25 0.02 -2.41
N VAL A 25 -11.57 -0.05 -3.70
CA VAL A 25 -12.91 0.28 -4.21
C VAL A 25 -13.92 -0.76 -3.71
N ALA A 26 -13.56 -2.05 -3.78
CA ALA A 26 -14.39 -3.14 -3.28
C ALA A 26 -14.63 -3.03 -1.76
N GLU A 27 -13.58 -2.78 -0.98
CA GLU A 27 -13.69 -2.54 0.47
C GLU A 27 -14.64 -1.36 0.77
N GLY A 28 -14.47 -0.22 0.10
CA GLY A 28 -15.35 0.93 0.26
C GLY A 28 -16.82 0.59 -0.07
N GLY A 29 -17.04 -0.20 -1.11
CA GLY A 29 -18.36 -0.74 -1.46
C GLY A 29 -18.97 -1.61 -0.36
N LEU A 30 -18.19 -2.54 0.20
CA LEU A 30 -18.67 -3.39 1.29
C LEU A 30 -18.98 -2.58 2.55
N GLN A 31 -18.17 -1.59 2.91
CA GLN A 31 -18.45 -0.73 4.07
C GLN A 31 -19.75 0.07 3.91
N MET A 32 -20.09 0.53 2.70
CA MET A 32 -21.41 1.13 2.45
C MET A 32 -22.54 0.12 2.68
N GLY A 33 -22.36 -1.13 2.22
CA GLY A 33 -23.34 -2.21 2.48
C GLY A 33 -23.48 -2.58 3.96
N VAL A 34 -22.39 -2.50 4.75
CA VAL A 34 -22.44 -2.65 6.22
C VAL A 34 -23.34 -1.59 6.84
N ALA A 35 -23.17 -0.32 6.45
CA ALA A 35 -23.95 0.80 6.97
C ALA A 35 -25.45 0.63 6.64
N GLU A 36 -25.77 0.21 5.42
CA GLU A 36 -27.15 -0.04 4.99
C GLU A 36 -27.77 -1.20 5.77
N ALA A 37 -27.11 -2.36 5.83
CA ALA A 37 -27.61 -3.53 6.55
C ALA A 37 -27.82 -3.25 8.05
N ALA A 38 -26.92 -2.47 8.66
CA ALA A 38 -27.05 -2.05 10.05
C ALA A 38 -28.26 -1.12 10.25
N SER A 39 -28.52 -0.20 9.31
CA SER A 39 -29.68 0.70 9.36
C SER A 39 -31.02 -0.03 9.30
N LEU A 40 -31.06 -1.18 8.61
CA LEU A 40 -32.24 -2.05 8.47
C LEU A 40 -32.38 -3.06 9.62
N GLY A 41 -31.47 -3.04 10.61
CA GLY A 41 -31.49 -3.96 11.75
C GLY A 41 -30.98 -5.37 11.43
N SER A 42 -30.43 -5.61 10.25
CA SER A 42 -29.86 -6.92 9.86
C SER A 42 -28.40 -7.04 10.32
N ILE A 43 -28.21 -7.22 11.63
CA ILE A 43 -26.88 -7.24 12.27
C ILE A 43 -26.00 -8.36 11.69
N GLN A 44 -26.54 -9.56 11.46
CA GLN A 44 -25.78 -10.67 10.87
C GLN A 44 -25.24 -10.32 9.48
N THR A 45 -26.06 -9.73 8.61
CA THR A 45 -25.60 -9.31 7.27
C THR A 45 -24.51 -8.25 7.38
N ALA A 46 -24.68 -7.25 8.26
CA ALA A 46 -23.66 -6.23 8.50
C ALA A 46 -22.33 -6.82 8.98
N GLN A 47 -22.34 -7.80 9.88
CA GLN A 47 -21.12 -8.48 10.35
C GLN A 47 -20.43 -9.27 9.24
N THR A 48 -21.19 -9.98 8.40
CA THR A 48 -20.59 -10.72 7.26
C THR A 48 -19.95 -9.80 6.23
N LEU A 49 -20.58 -8.66 5.91
CA LEU A 49 -20.03 -7.65 5.00
C LEU A 49 -18.81 -6.97 5.61
N PHE A 50 -18.81 -6.71 6.92
CA PHE A 50 -17.67 -6.12 7.61
C PHE A 50 -16.45 -7.05 7.59
N ALA A 51 -16.65 -8.34 7.90
CA ALA A 51 -15.58 -9.33 7.84
C ALA A 51 -15.01 -9.49 6.42
N ALA A 52 -15.88 -9.54 5.41
CA ALA A 52 -15.46 -9.60 4.00
C ALA A 52 -14.73 -8.32 3.57
N GLY A 53 -15.21 -7.14 3.99
CA GLY A 53 -14.58 -5.85 3.72
C GLY A 53 -13.18 -5.78 4.30
N ASN A 54 -13.01 -6.18 5.56
CA ASN A 54 -11.70 -6.25 6.21
C ASN A 54 -10.76 -7.23 5.52
N ALA A 55 -11.24 -8.40 5.09
CA ALA A 55 -10.39 -9.36 4.37
C ALA A 55 -9.89 -8.81 3.03
N ILE A 56 -10.77 -8.15 2.27
CA ILE A 56 -10.41 -7.52 0.99
C ILE A 56 -9.47 -6.34 1.21
N GLY A 57 -9.78 -5.46 2.16
CA GLY A 57 -8.95 -4.31 2.51
C GLY A 57 -7.57 -4.72 2.99
N ALA A 58 -7.49 -5.78 3.80
CA ALA A 58 -6.22 -6.35 4.25
C ALA A 58 -5.39 -6.86 3.08
N MET A 59 -5.99 -7.64 2.18
CA MET A 59 -5.30 -8.16 1.01
C MET A 59 -4.82 -7.02 0.10
N ALA A 60 -5.66 -6.04 -0.18
CA ALA A 60 -5.33 -4.89 -1.04
C ALA A 60 -4.18 -4.07 -0.46
N THR A 61 -4.26 -3.76 0.84
CA THR A 61 -3.23 -3.01 1.57
C THR A 61 -1.90 -3.76 1.58
N ALA A 62 -1.92 -5.06 1.90
CA ALA A 62 -0.71 -5.89 1.85
C ALA A 62 -0.09 -5.91 0.45
N LEU A 63 -0.88 -6.10 -0.60
CA LEU A 63 -0.37 -6.12 -1.97
C LEU A 63 0.26 -4.77 -2.37
N MET A 64 -0.38 -3.66 -1.98
CA MET A 64 0.14 -2.31 -2.23
C MET A 64 1.48 -2.08 -1.52
N PHE A 65 1.59 -2.43 -0.24
CA PHE A 65 2.82 -2.21 0.53
C PHE A 65 3.94 -3.21 0.19
N ILE A 66 3.61 -4.41 -0.30
CA ILE A 66 4.58 -5.31 -0.96
C ILE A 66 5.08 -4.65 -2.25
N GLY A 67 4.19 -4.09 -3.08
CA GLY A 67 4.59 -3.33 -4.26
C GLY A 67 5.54 -2.19 -3.92
N PHE A 68 5.23 -1.44 -2.87
CA PHE A 68 6.03 -0.34 -2.36
C PHE A 68 7.42 -0.78 -1.88
N LEU A 69 7.49 -1.89 -1.14
CA LEU A 69 8.72 -2.54 -0.71
C LEU A 69 9.60 -2.90 -1.92
N VAL A 70 9.02 -3.54 -2.93
CA VAL A 70 9.77 -4.00 -4.11
C VAL A 70 10.31 -2.81 -4.90
N ILE A 71 9.57 -1.69 -4.98
CA ILE A 71 10.09 -0.45 -5.57
C ILE A 71 11.30 0.06 -4.77
N GLY A 72 11.20 0.09 -3.43
CA GLY A 72 12.32 0.46 -2.56
C GLY A 72 13.58 -0.39 -2.79
N ILE A 73 13.43 -1.71 -2.93
CA ILE A 73 14.55 -2.61 -3.27
C ILE A 73 15.13 -2.28 -4.66
N GLY A 74 14.26 -2.00 -5.65
CA GLY A 74 14.70 -1.58 -6.98
C GLY A 74 15.55 -0.32 -6.93
N ILE A 75 15.18 0.65 -6.11
CA ILE A 75 15.95 1.88 -5.90
C ILE A 75 17.29 1.60 -5.23
N LEU A 76 17.33 0.76 -4.19
CA LEU A 76 18.58 0.36 -3.52
C LEU A 76 19.57 -0.28 -4.49
N LYS A 77 19.09 -1.13 -5.42
CA LYS A 77 19.95 -1.80 -6.40
C LYS A 77 20.46 -0.86 -7.47
N GLN A 78 19.65 0.12 -7.89
CA GLN A 78 20.05 1.04 -8.96
C GLN A 78 20.95 2.17 -8.44
N LYS A 79 20.92 2.48 -7.13
CA LYS A 79 21.68 3.58 -6.48
C LYS A 79 21.45 4.95 -7.12
N ASN A 80 20.37 5.12 -7.88
CA ASN A 80 20.03 6.37 -8.57
C ASN A 80 19.45 7.44 -7.64
N PHE A 81 18.88 7.03 -6.50
CA PHE A 81 18.27 7.93 -5.53
C PHE A 81 18.93 7.78 -4.17
N HIS A 82 18.66 8.75 -3.29
CA HIS A 82 19.17 8.74 -1.93
C HIS A 82 18.72 7.49 -1.16
N ILE A 83 19.67 6.82 -0.51
CA ILE A 83 19.45 5.54 0.19
C ILE A 83 18.35 5.62 1.26
N ILE A 84 18.21 6.77 1.93
CA ILE A 84 17.18 7.00 2.96
C ILE A 84 15.78 6.82 2.38
N ILE A 85 15.53 7.31 1.16
CA ILE A 85 14.20 7.22 0.54
C ILE A 85 13.85 5.75 0.34
N ALA A 86 14.79 4.98 -0.21
CA ALA A 86 14.61 3.56 -0.44
C ALA A 86 14.45 2.76 0.85
N ALA A 87 15.20 3.12 1.91
CA ALA A 87 15.07 2.51 3.23
C ALA A 87 13.69 2.75 3.84
N VAL A 88 13.16 3.97 3.75
CA VAL A 88 11.80 4.29 4.22
C VAL A 88 10.76 3.46 3.48
N MET A 89 10.90 3.29 2.15
CA MET A 89 9.97 2.48 1.37
C MET A 89 9.97 1.01 1.79
N VAL A 90 11.17 0.44 2.03
CA VAL A 90 11.30 -0.95 2.47
C VAL A 90 10.73 -1.14 3.87
N ILE A 91 11.08 -0.26 4.82
CA ILE A 91 10.64 -0.37 6.22
C ILE A 91 9.11 -0.21 6.30
N ALA A 92 8.56 0.83 5.67
CA ALA A 92 7.11 1.04 5.63
C ALA A 92 6.40 -0.13 4.95
N GLY A 93 6.94 -0.63 3.83
CA GLY A 93 6.44 -1.81 3.13
C GLY A 93 6.35 -3.06 4.00
N ILE A 94 7.45 -3.42 4.68
CA ILE A 94 7.49 -4.60 5.58
C ILE A 94 6.54 -4.40 6.76
N PHE A 95 6.64 -3.26 7.44
CA PHE A 95 5.87 -2.96 8.64
C PHE A 95 4.37 -3.03 8.38
N THR A 96 3.88 -2.33 7.35
CA THR A 96 2.46 -2.30 7.07
C THR A 96 1.94 -3.63 6.59
N THR A 97 2.70 -4.35 5.76
CA THR A 97 2.31 -5.70 5.34
C THR A 97 2.16 -6.62 6.56
N ALA A 98 3.07 -6.57 7.52
CA ALA A 98 3.01 -7.38 8.73
C ALA A 98 1.80 -7.04 9.61
N ILE A 99 1.57 -5.75 9.89
CA ILE A 99 0.42 -5.33 10.71
C ILE A 99 -0.89 -5.70 10.01
N CYS A 100 -0.97 -5.48 8.71
CA CYS A 100 -2.16 -5.75 7.91
C CYS A 100 -2.57 -7.24 7.91
N VAL A 101 -1.61 -8.15 7.99
CA VAL A 101 -1.87 -9.60 8.08
C VAL A 101 -2.29 -10.03 9.49
N ILE A 102 -1.81 -9.33 10.52
CA ILE A 102 -2.12 -9.64 11.93
C ILE A 102 -3.48 -9.04 12.33
N ASP A 103 -3.64 -7.75 12.09
CA ASP A 103 -4.82 -6.97 12.45
C ASP A 103 -4.93 -5.74 11.53
N TYR A 104 -5.77 -5.87 10.50
CA TYR A 104 -6.05 -4.80 9.55
C TYR A 104 -6.80 -3.61 10.18
N SER A 105 -7.50 -3.81 11.29
CA SER A 105 -8.20 -2.71 11.97
C SER A 105 -7.26 -1.92 12.89
N ASN A 106 -5.99 -2.33 12.99
CA ASN A 106 -5.03 -1.71 13.88
C ASN A 106 -4.64 -0.31 13.39
N GLN A 107 -4.83 0.69 14.27
CA GLN A 107 -4.48 2.09 13.97
C GLN A 107 -2.99 2.29 13.68
N LEU A 108 -2.11 1.37 14.09
CA LEU A 108 -0.68 1.42 13.77
C LEU A 108 -0.40 1.37 12.27
N ILE A 109 -1.32 0.86 11.44
CA ILE A 109 -1.21 0.88 9.97
C ILE A 109 -0.97 2.29 9.43
N VAL A 110 -1.49 3.32 10.11
CA VAL A 110 -1.30 4.74 9.76
C VAL A 110 0.17 5.12 9.68
N ILE A 111 1.05 4.55 10.53
CA ILE A 111 2.50 4.82 10.49
C ILE A 111 3.09 4.43 9.14
N GLY A 112 2.62 3.31 8.60
CA GLY A 112 2.92 2.84 7.25
C GLY A 112 2.57 3.84 6.16
N TYR A 113 1.34 4.34 6.20
CA TYR A 113 0.84 5.34 5.25
C TYR A 113 1.59 6.67 5.36
N VAL A 114 2.01 7.08 6.56
CA VAL A 114 2.88 8.25 6.73
C VAL A 114 4.23 8.02 6.02
N GLY A 115 4.84 6.86 6.22
CA GLY A 115 6.08 6.48 5.51
C GLY A 115 5.90 6.46 3.99
N PHE A 116 4.75 5.96 3.51
CA PHE A 116 4.37 5.98 2.11
C PHE A 116 4.30 7.40 1.54
N CYS A 117 3.59 8.31 2.20
CA CYS A 117 3.45 9.70 1.77
C CYS A 117 4.81 10.41 1.73
N LEU A 118 5.62 10.27 2.78
CA LEU A 118 6.94 10.92 2.88
C LEU A 118 7.90 10.42 1.80
N ALA A 119 7.96 9.11 1.56
CA ALA A 119 8.85 8.57 0.54
C ALA A 119 8.41 8.94 -0.87
N ASN A 120 7.10 8.96 -1.19
CA ASN A 120 6.64 9.43 -2.49
C ASN A 120 6.91 10.93 -2.70
N ALA A 121 6.70 11.77 -1.69
CA ALA A 121 7.06 13.19 -1.76
C ALA A 121 8.56 13.39 -1.98
N ALA A 122 9.40 12.67 -1.24
CA ALA A 122 10.86 12.73 -1.39
C ALA A 122 11.34 12.22 -2.76
N LEU A 123 10.71 11.16 -3.30
CA LEU A 123 10.97 10.69 -4.66
C LEU A 123 10.58 11.74 -5.70
N GLY A 124 9.40 12.36 -5.57
CA GLY A 124 8.96 13.42 -6.46
C GLY A 124 9.92 14.61 -6.50
N ILE A 125 10.37 15.08 -5.33
CA ILE A 125 11.37 16.15 -5.22
C ILE A 125 12.69 15.74 -5.87
N SER A 126 13.15 14.50 -5.61
CA SER A 126 14.41 14.01 -6.17
C SER A 126 14.37 13.89 -7.69
N LEU A 127 13.22 13.49 -8.25
CA LEU A 127 13.00 13.43 -9.69
C LEU A 127 13.04 14.82 -10.33
N LEU A 128 12.31 15.79 -9.76
CA LEU A 128 12.28 17.18 -10.26
C LEU A 128 13.68 17.82 -10.25
N ARG A 129 14.44 17.65 -9.17
CA ARG A 129 15.81 18.16 -9.08
C ARG A 129 16.78 17.48 -10.04
N SER A 130 16.55 16.21 -10.39
CA SER A 130 17.40 15.49 -11.34
C SER A 130 17.12 15.84 -12.81
N SER A 131 16.01 16.53 -13.08
CA SER A 131 15.64 17.01 -14.41
C SER A 131 16.05 18.46 -14.69
N GLU A 132 16.61 19.15 -13.70
CA GLU A 132 17.31 20.43 -13.83
C GLU A 132 18.82 20.18 -14.06
#